data_AF-A0A4R2K7W7-F1
#
_entry.id   AF-A0A4R2K7W7-F1
#
_cell.length_a   1.000
_cell.length_b   1.000
_cell.length_c   1.000
_cell.angle_alpha   90.00
_cell.angle_beta   90.00
_cell.angle_gamma   90.00
#
_symmetry.space_group_name_H-M   'P 1'
#
loop_
_entity.id
_entity.type
_entity.pdbx_description
1 polymer ?
#
loop_
_entity_poly.entity_id
_entity_poly.type
_entity_poly.pdbx_seq_one_letter_code
_entity_poly.pdbx_strand_id
1 'polypeptide(L)' 'MKEETKDKEIVVIGTYNASLNQGQVRLVDSIQEVNKNIIVVALRDPYDLIKFKEISTYICTYIHTLQYKVYLRF' A
#
# COMPACT_ATOMS: atom_id res chain seq x y z
N MET A 1 8.42 3.77 11.27
CA MET A 1 7.76 3.80 9.93
C MET A 1 7.47 5.21 9.44
N LYS A 2 6.55 6.01 10.04
CA LYS A 2 6.22 7.37 9.56
C LYS A 2 7.46 8.26 9.33
N GLU A 3 8.29 8.43 10.36
CA GLU A 3 9.52 9.23 10.24
C GLU A 3 10.52 8.65 9.23
N GLU A 4 10.65 7.32 9.16
CA GLU A 4 11.54 6.64 8.19
C GLU A 4 11.13 6.88 6.73
N THR A 5 9.85 7.18 6.49
CA THR A 5 9.30 7.39 5.14
C THR A 5 9.40 8.83 4.65
N LYS A 6 9.62 9.80 5.54
CA LYS A 6 9.53 11.24 5.23
C LYS A 6 10.51 11.68 4.13
N ASP A 7 11.76 11.20 4.20
CA ASP A 7 12.82 11.60 3.27
C ASP A 7 13.03 10.60 2.12
N LYS A 8 12.06 9.71 1.87
CA LYS A 8 12.12 8.73 0.78
C LYS A 8 11.49 9.31 -0.49
N GLU A 9 12.14 9.06 -1.63
CA GLU A 9 11.62 9.49 -2.93
C GLU A 9 10.28 8.80 -3.26
N ILE A 10 10.21 7.49 -3.02
CA ILE A 10 9.02 6.66 -3.21
C ILE A 10 8.87 5.72 -2.03
N VAL A 11 7.64 5.53 -1.58
CA VAL A 11 7.27 4.56 -0.53
C VAL A 11 6.32 3.53 -1.12
N VAL A 12 6.73 2.27 -1.13
CA VAL A 12 5.89 1.15 -1.59
C VAL A 12 5.34 0.42 -0.38
N ILE A 13 4.00 0.32 -0.29
CA ILE A 13 3.31 -0.29 0.85
C ILE A 13 2.48 -1.48 0.35
N GLY A 14 2.82 -2.67 0.84
CA GLY A 14 1.99 -3.86 0.62
C GLY A 14 0.85 -3.92 1.63
N THR A 15 -0.39 -4.04 1.16
CA THR A 15 -1.57 -4.27 2.03
C THR A 15 -2.12 -5.66 1.83
N TYR A 16 -2.69 -6.22 2.89
CA TYR A 16 -3.29 -7.54 2.87
C TYR A 16 -4.65 -7.47 3.56
N ASN A 17 -5.69 -7.30 2.74
CA ASN A 17 -7.07 -7.11 3.18
C ASN A 17 -7.23 -5.96 4.19
N ALA A 18 -6.59 -4.81 3.92
CA ALA A 18 -6.73 -3.59 4.70
C ALA A 18 -8.18 -3.09 4.82
N SER A 19 -9.04 -3.41 3.84
CA SER A 19 -10.50 -3.20 3.93
C SER A 19 -11.12 -3.82 5.20
N LEU A 20 -10.55 -4.92 5.69
CA LEU A 20 -10.93 -5.61 6.92
C LEU A 20 -9.98 -5.32 8.11
N ASN A 21 -8.89 -4.60 7.87
CA ASN A 21 -7.85 -4.33 8.86
C ASN A 21 -7.54 -2.84 8.96
N GLN A 22 -8.25 -2.18 9.88
CA GLN A 22 -8.14 -0.73 10.11
C GLN A 22 -6.75 -0.28 10.59
N GLY A 23 -5.93 -1.19 11.13
CA GLY A 23 -4.55 -0.88 11.51
C GLY A 23 -3.68 -0.57 10.29
N GLN A 24 -3.86 -1.32 9.20
CA GLN A 24 -3.17 -1.06 7.94
C GLN A 24 -3.62 0.28 7.32
N VAL A 25 -4.92 0.58 7.38
CA VAL A 25 -5.46 1.85 6.88
C VAL A 25 -4.81 3.03 7.60
N ARG A 26 -4.85 3.04 8.94
CA ARG A 26 -4.23 4.11 9.75
C ARG A 26 -2.74 4.25 9.50
N LEU A 27 -2.03 3.15 9.25
CA LEU A 27 -0.60 3.21 8.92
C LEU A 27 -0.37 3.93 7.60
N VAL A 28 -1.10 3.56 6.55
CA VAL A 28 -1.02 4.21 5.23
C VAL A 28 -1.36 5.69 5.34
N ASP A 29 -2.45 6.05 6.02
CA ASP A 29 -2.87 7.44 6.23
C ASP A 29 -1.76 8.24 6.95
N SER A 30 -1.17 7.66 8.01
CA SER A 30 -0.11 8.32 8.77
C SER A 30 1.16 8.57 7.94
N ILE A 31 1.46 7.69 6.97
CA ILE A 31 2.58 7.85 6.04
C ILE A 31 2.22 8.91 4.99
N GLN A 32 0.98 8.91 4.50
CA GLN A 32 0.48 9.89 3.53
C GLN A 32 0.50 11.33 4.07
N GLU A 33 0.47 11.53 5.39
CA GLU A 33 0.64 12.84 6.01
C GLU A 33 2.05 13.43 5.82
N VAL A 34 3.08 12.60 5.71
CA VAL A 34 4.49 13.05 5.63
C VAL A 34 5.13 12.78 4.29
N ASN A 35 4.58 11.88 3.49
CA ASN A 35 5.06 11.56 2.16
C ASN A 35 3.88 11.27 1.22
N LYS A 36 3.73 12.05 0.15
CA LYS A 36 2.65 11.87 -0.84
C LYS A 36 3.02 10.91 -1.98
N ASN A 37 4.30 10.55 -2.12
CA ASN A 37 4.81 9.66 -3.16
C ASN A 37 4.67 8.19 -2.74
N ILE A 38 3.42 7.76 -2.53
CA ILE A 38 3.09 6.41 -2.07
C ILE A 38 2.54 5.58 -3.22
N ILE A 39 2.99 4.34 -3.30
CA ILE A 39 2.42 3.28 -4.13
C ILE A 39 1.86 2.22 -3.20
N VAL A 40 0.54 2.00 -3.24
CA VAL A 40 -0.09 0.91 -2.49
C VAL A 40 -0.23 -0.33 -3.39
N VAL A 41 0.19 -1.47 -2.88
CA VAL A 41 0.13 -2.78 -3.55
C VAL A 41 -0.78 -3.69 -2.73
N ALA A 42 -2.01 -3.92 -3.19
CA ALA A 42 -2.93 -4.86 -2.57
C ALA A 42 -2.55 -6.29 -2.94
N LEU A 43 -2.11 -7.03 -1.92
CA LEU A 43 -1.50 -8.34 -2.07
C LEU A 43 -2.51 -9.49 -2.19
N ARG A 44 -3.76 -9.27 -1.76
CA ARG A 44 -4.81 -10.31 -1.73
C ARG A 44 -6.10 -9.82 -2.38
N ASP A 45 -6.97 -9.14 -1.63
CA ASP A 45 -8.23 -8.62 -2.17
C ASP A 45 -8.08 -7.18 -2.64
N PRO A 46 -8.63 -6.79 -3.80
CA PRO A 46 -8.48 -5.45 -4.36
C PRO A 46 -9.31 -4.38 -3.63
N TYR A 47 -10.18 -4.78 -2.69
CA TYR A 47 -11.16 -3.92 -2.05
C TYR A 47 -10.55 -2.92 -1.06
N ASP A 48 -9.27 -3.06 -0.76
CA ASP A 48 -8.47 -2.07 -0.03
C ASP A 48 -8.53 -0.70 -0.71
N LEU A 49 -8.72 -0.66 -2.04
CA LEU A 49 -8.93 0.55 -2.83
C LEU A 49 -10.04 1.46 -2.28
N ILE A 50 -11.09 0.87 -1.68
CA ILE A 50 -12.21 1.64 -1.10
C ILE A 50 -11.73 2.51 0.07
N LYS A 51 -10.65 2.10 0.75
CA LYS A 51 -10.02 2.82 1.86
C LYS A 51 -8.97 3.83 1.40
N PHE A 52 -8.40 3.66 0.21
CA PHE A 52 -7.23 4.42 -0.25
C PHE A 52 -7.52 5.32 -1.46
N LYS A 53 -8.71 5.94 -1.52
CA LYS A 53 -9.15 6.75 -2.67
C LYS A 53 -8.27 7.95 -3.00
N GLU A 54 -7.52 8.44 -2.02
CA GLU A 54 -6.61 9.59 -2.17
C GLU A 54 -5.19 9.20 -2.59
N ILE A 55 -4.89 7.90 -2.66
CA ILE A 55 -3.59 7.42 -3.13
C ILE A 55 -3.56 7.47 -4.65
N SER A 56 -2.54 8.13 -5.21
CA SER A 56 -2.40 8.35 -6.65
C SER A 56 -2.10 7.07 -7.44
N THR A 57 -1.38 6.13 -6.83
CA THR A 57 -0.94 4.89 -7.48
C THR A 57 -1.30 3.68 -6.64
N TYR A 58 -2.13 2.80 -7.21
CA TYR A 58 -2.62 1.59 -6.56
C TYR A 58 -2.53 0.38 -7.50
N ILE A 59 -1.89 -0.69 -7.03
CA ILE A 59 -1.63 -1.92 -7.79
C ILE A 59 -2.32 -3.09 -7.09
N CYS A 60 -3.00 -3.95 -7.85
CA CYS A 60 -3.57 -5.20 -7.33
C CYS A 60 -2.75 -6.39 -7.83
N THR A 61 -2.33 -7.28 -6.94
CA THR A 61 -1.62 -8.51 -7.34
C THR A 61 -2.54 -9.73 -7.40
N TYR A 62 -3.67 -9.73 -6.66
CA TYR A 62 -4.62 -10.84 -6.58
C TYR A 62 -4.01 -12.17 -6.11
N ILE A 63 -2.99 -12.11 -5.24
CA ILE A 63 -2.22 -13.30 -4.85
C ILE A 63 -2.78 -13.92 -3.57
N HIS A 64 -3.07 -15.22 -3.63
CA HIS A 64 -3.40 -16.05 -2.46
C HIS A 64 -2.28 -17.04 -2.10
N THR A 65 -1.28 -17.24 -2.97
CA THR A 65 -0.21 -18.24 -2.82
C THR A 65 1.15 -17.71 -3.29
N LEU A 66 2.21 -18.00 -2.53
CA LEU A 66 3.61 -17.54 -2.74
C LEU A 66 4.28 -18.00 -4.06
N GLN A 67 3.53 -18.63 -4.97
CA GLN A 67 4.08 -19.26 -6.17
C GLN A 67 4.41 -18.26 -7.28
N TYR A 68 3.85 -17.05 -7.22
CA TYR A 68 4.06 -16.00 -8.22
C TYR A 68 4.84 -14.83 -7.60
N LYS A 69 6.09 -14.65 -8.04
CA LYS A 69 6.86 -13.43 -7.74
C LYS A 69 6.31 -12.29 -8.60
N VAL A 70 5.78 -11.25 -7.96
CA VAL A 70 5.47 -10.00 -8.65
C VAL A 70 6.75 -9.18 -8.71
N TYR A 71 7.25 -8.96 -9.92
CA TYR A 71 8.38 -8.08 -10.16
C TYR A 71 7.84 -6.68 -10.45
N LEU A 72 7.90 -5.80 -9.45
CA LEU A 72 7.66 -4.37 -9.63
C LEU A 72 9.01 -3.70 -9.92
N ARG A 73 9.12 -3.07 -11.09
CA ARG A 73 10.28 -2.26 -11.47
C ARG A 73 9.82 -0.81 -11.55
N PHE A 74 10.37 0.03 -10.69
CA PHE A 74 10.11 1.46 -10.60
C PHE A 74 11.29 2.23 -11.17
#